data_AF-A0A952VMI0-F1
#
_entry.id   AF-A0A952VMI0-F1
#
_cell.length_a   1.000
_cell.length_b   1.000
_cell.length_c   1.000
_cell.angle_alpha   90.00
_cell.angle_beta   90.00
_cell.angle_gamma   90.00
#
_symmetry.space_group_name_H-M   'P 1'
#
loop_
_entity.id
_entity.type
_entity.pdbx_description
1 polymer ?
#
loop_
_entity_poly.entity_id
_entity_poly.type
_entity_poly.pdbx_seq_one_letter_code
_entity_poly.pdbx_strand_id
1 'polypeptide(L)' 'MAEIGDKVRATIAVTSKGQPVGDIVLKFFSDVAPGHVTNFLKLSKEGFYNGTTF' A
#
# COMPACT_ATOMS: atom_id res chain seq x y z
N MET A 1 -20.17 -12.73 -6.56
CA MET A 1 -19.42 -11.46 -6.45
C MET A 1 -18.08 -11.80 -5.82
N ALA A 2 -17.15 -12.30 -6.62
CA ALA A 2 -15.99 -13.04 -6.13
C ALA A 2 -14.85 -12.10 -5.71
N GLU A 3 -14.37 -12.24 -4.48
CA GLU A 3 -12.94 -12.45 -4.16
C GLU A 3 -11.91 -11.45 -4.76
N ILE A 4 -12.25 -10.17 -4.98
CA ILE A 4 -11.24 -9.09 -5.20
C ILE A 4 -10.86 -8.43 -3.85
N GLY A 5 -11.06 -9.13 -2.74
CA GLY A 5 -10.91 -8.57 -1.39
C GLY A 5 -9.48 -8.51 -0.88
N ASP A 6 -8.60 -9.42 -1.34
CA ASP A 6 -7.31 -9.66 -0.69
C ASP A 6 -6.09 -9.29 -1.56
N LYS A 7 -6.21 -9.29 -2.90
CA LYS A 7 -5.11 -8.93 -3.81
C LYS A 7 -4.80 -7.43 -3.91
N VAL A 8 -5.64 -6.58 -3.32
CA VAL A 8 -5.58 -5.12 -3.48
C VAL A 8 -5.43 -4.40 -2.14
N ARG A 9 -4.48 -4.90 -1.35
CA ARG A 9 -4.10 -4.31 -0.05
C ARG A 9 -2.61 -3.99 -0.03
N ALA A 10 -2.24 -2.91 0.64
CA ALA A 10 -0.85 -2.60 0.95
C ALA A 10 -0.71 -2.27 2.44
N THR A 11 0.39 -2.71 3.03
CA THR A 11 0.73 -2.41 4.42
C THR A 11 1.94 -1.49 4.42
N ILE A 12 1.84 -0.37 5.14
CA ILE A 12 2.95 0.58 5.32
C ILE A 12 3.35 0.53 6.80
N ALA A 13 4.58 0.08 7.06
CA ALA A 13 5.17 0.17 8.38
C ALA A 13 5.65 1.61 8.61
N VAL A 14 5.17 2.24 9.68
CA VAL A 14 5.50 3.63 10.00
C VAL A 14 6.47 3.66 11.17
N THR A 15 7.50 4.50 11.06
CA THR A 15 8.42 4.80 12.14
C THR A 15 8.41 6.29 12.44
N SER A 16 8.46 6.67 13.72
CA SER A 16 8.63 8.05 14.17
C SER A 16 9.88 8.13 15.03
N LYS A 17 10.80 9.04 14.69
CA LYS A 17 12.09 9.21 15.38
C LYS A 17 12.88 7.90 15.56
N GLY A 18 12.78 7.00 14.58
CA GLY A 18 13.46 5.69 14.60
C GLY A 18 12.76 4.61 15.42
N GLN A 19 11.56 4.87 15.95
CA GLN A 19 10.76 3.86 16.64
C GLN A 19 9.53 3.48 15.81
N PRO A 20 9.21 2.18 15.67
CA PRO A 20 8.00 1.74 14.99
C PRO A 20 6.77 2.23 15.74
N VAL A 21 5.86 2.90 15.03
CA VAL A 21 4.59 3.40 15.60
C VAL A 21 3.40 2.53 15.20
N GLY A 22 3.57 1.65 14.21
CA GLY A 22 2.57 0.68 13.80
C GLY A 22 2.48 0.53 12.29
N ASP A 23 1.51 -0.29 11.87
CA ASP A 23 1.25 -0.62 10.48
C ASP A 23 -0.05 0.03 9.99
N ILE A 24 0.01 0.70 8.85
CA ILE A 24 -1.16 1.22 8.15
C ILE A 24 -1.56 0.22 7.07
N VAL A 25 -2.77 -0.32 7.16
CA VAL A 25 -3.32 -1.23 6.15
C VAL A 25 -4.26 -0.45 5.23
N LEU A 26 -3.89 -0.35 3.96
CA LEU A 26 -4.66 0.31 2.91
C LEU A 26 -5.42 -0.74 2.10
N LYS A 27 -6.70 -0.46 1.84
CA LYS A 27 -7.53 -1.20 0.88
C LYS A 27 -7.79 -0.30 -0.33
N PHE A 28 -7.50 -0.80 -1.52
CA PHE A 28 -7.70 -0.03 -2.76
C PHE A 28 -8.97 -0.44 -3.50
N PHE A 29 -9.49 0.51 -4.27
CA PHE A 29 -10.66 0.36 -5.14
C PHE A 29 -10.22 0.25 -6.59
N SER A 30 -9.78 -0.95 -6.99
CA SER A 30 -9.33 -1.23 -8.36
C SER A 30 -10.45 -1.17 -9.40
N ASP A 31 -11.69 -1.23 -8.95
CA ASP A 31 -12.91 -1.07 -9.75
C ASP A 31 -13.10 0.36 -10.27
N VAL A 32 -12.71 1.37 -9.47
CA VAL A 32 -12.81 2.78 -9.85
C VAL A 32 -11.56 3.24 -10.61
N ALA A 33 -10.38 2.77 -10.21
CA ALA A 33 -9.10 3.27 -10.71
C ALA A 33 -8.06 2.16 -10.94
N PRO A 34 -8.27 1.24 -11.89
CA PRO A 34 -7.43 0.06 -12.06
C PRO A 34 -5.97 0.38 -12.39
N GLY A 35 -5.72 1.41 -13.20
CA GLY A 35 -4.37 1.83 -13.59
C GLY A 35 -3.56 2.40 -12.43
N HIS A 36 -4.17 3.27 -11.62
CA HIS A 36 -3.52 3.87 -10.46
C HIS A 36 -3.17 2.83 -9.41
N VAL A 37 -4.12 1.94 -9.11
CA VAL A 37 -3.92 0.86 -8.14
C VAL A 37 -2.81 -0.08 -8.59
N THR A 38 -2.79 -0.46 -9.88
CA THR A 38 -1.74 -1.31 -10.44
C THR A 38 -0.36 -0.65 -10.32
N ASN A 39 -0.24 0.63 -10.68
CA ASN A 39 1.03 1.36 -10.59
C ASN A 39 1.50 1.49 -9.13
N PHE A 40 0.61 1.85 -8.22
CA PHE A 40 0.94 1.97 -6.79
C PHE A 40 1.41 0.64 -6.20
N LEU A 41 0.70 -0.46 -6.47
CA LEU A 41 1.08 -1.79 -6.00
C LEU A 41 2.42 -2.23 -6.58
N LYS A 42 2.69 -1.92 -7.85
CA LYS A 42 3.98 -2.21 -8.49
C LYS A 42 5.13 -1.49 -7.78
N LEU A 43 5.04 -0.16 -7.67
CA LEU A 43 6.07 0.66 -7.02
C LEU A 43 6.27 0.27 -5.54
N SER A 44 5.18 -0.05 -4.84
CA SER A 44 5.25 -0.49 -3.44
C SER A 44 6.03 -1.81 -3.30
N LYS A 45 5.80 -2.79 -4.19
CA LYS A 45 6.52 -4.07 -4.19
C LYS A 45 7.98 -3.92 -4.57
N GLU A 46 8.31 -2.96 -5.42
CA GLU A 46 9.69 -2.60 -5.78
C GLU A 46 10.41 -1.85 -4.64
N GLY A 47 9.71 -1.53 -3.54
CA GLY A 47 10.27 -0.81 -2.40
C GLY A 47 10.51 0.68 -2.67
N PHE A 48 9.90 1.23 -3.72
CA PHE A 48 10.07 2.62 -4.14
C PHE A 48 9.71 3.61 -3.03
N TYR A 49 8.73 3.28 -2.18
CA TYR A 49 8.28 4.12 -1.08
C TYR A 49 9.02 3.89 0.25
N ASN A 50 9.99 2.97 0.30
CA ASN A 50 10.74 2.71 1.53
C ASN A 50 11.60 3.93 1.90
N GLY A 51 11.53 4.35 3.16
CA GLY A 51 12.28 5.53 3.65
C GLY A 51 11.69 6.88 3.22
N THR A 52 10.54 6.89 2.54
CA THR A 52 9.79 8.13 2.31
C THR A 52 9.22 8.67 3.62
N THR A 53 9.11 9.99 3.71
CA THR A 53 8.52 10.69 4.87
C THR A 53 7.21 11.33 4.45
N PHE A 54 6.29 11.46 5.42
CA PHE A 54 4.98 12.12 5.25
C PHE A 54 5.00 13.51 5.87
#